data_AF-A0A9X6TGH8-F1
#
_entry.id   AF-A0A9X6TGH8-F1
#
_cell.length_a   1.000
_cell.length_b   1.000
_cell.length_c   1.000
_cell.angle_alpha   90.00
_cell.angle_beta   90.00
_cell.angle_gamma   90.00
#
_symmetry.space_group_name_H-M   'P 1'
#
loop_
_entity.id
_entity.type
_entity.pdbx_description
1 polymer ?
#
loop_
_entity_poly.entity_id
_entity_poly.type
_entity_poly.pdbx_seq_one_letter_code
_entity_poly.pdbx_strand_id
1 'polypeptide(L)'
;MIKEKTLMSSNKYKYQHMDIKVLERDGDNVCAFSASFVHVELNGRISHGLIEVNKTLWDQQSNKRPQGFWVLRTVRKDDGTTTTVLASDKWFFETLSPEERKVFEQRLDKEIGMQS
;
A
#
# COMPACT_ATOMS: atom_id res chain seq x y z
N MET A 1 8.00 10.84 -0.26
CA MET A 1 6.86 11.22 -1.15
C MET A 1 7.27 11.05 -2.61
N ILE A 2 6.34 10.61 -3.47
CA ILE A 2 6.58 10.38 -4.92
C ILE A 2 5.51 11.07 -5.75
N LYS A 3 5.83 11.51 -6.97
CA LYS A 3 4.82 12.09 -7.88
C LYS A 3 3.82 11.03 -8.34
N GLU A 4 2.54 11.37 -8.40
CA GLU A 4 1.48 10.45 -8.85
C GLU A 4 1.74 9.88 -10.24
N LYS A 5 2.10 10.73 -11.21
CA LYS A 5 2.44 10.28 -12.56
C LYS A 5 3.53 9.21 -12.55
N THR A 6 4.56 9.38 -11.73
CA THR A 6 5.66 8.42 -11.58
C THR A 6 5.18 7.12 -10.96
N LEU A 7 4.32 7.17 -9.94
CA LEU A 7 3.72 5.98 -9.33
C LEU A 7 2.90 5.21 -10.37
N MET A 8 2.05 5.90 -11.12
CA MET A 8 1.10 5.30 -12.05
C MET A 8 1.74 4.82 -13.36
N SER A 9 2.90 5.37 -13.76
CA SER A 9 3.56 5.01 -15.02
C SER A 9 4.76 4.08 -14.87
N SER A 10 5.31 3.92 -13.66
CA SER A 10 6.52 3.13 -13.44
C SER A 10 6.22 1.63 -13.40
N ASN A 11 6.83 0.88 -14.31
CA ASN A 11 6.77 -0.59 -14.30
C ASN A 11 7.41 -1.21 -13.04
N LYS A 12 8.25 -0.48 -12.31
CA LYS A 12 8.84 -0.96 -11.04
C LYS A 12 7.78 -1.25 -9.96
N TYR A 13 6.62 -0.60 -10.06
CA TYR A 13 5.53 -0.67 -9.10
C TYR A 13 4.29 -1.38 -9.65
N LYS A 14 4.29 -1.80 -10.93
CA LYS A 14 3.15 -2.47 -11.57
C LYS A 14 3.31 -3.98 -11.47
N TYR A 15 2.32 -4.63 -10.88
CA TYR A 15 2.17 -6.09 -10.89
C TYR A 15 0.89 -6.47 -11.63
N GLN A 16 0.90 -7.63 -12.27
CA GLN A 16 -0.17 -8.08 -13.16
C GLN A 16 -1.55 -8.17 -12.49
N HIS A 17 -1.59 -8.31 -11.16
CA HIS A 17 -2.82 -8.47 -10.38
C HIS A 17 -2.94 -7.46 -9.24
N MET A 18 -2.22 -6.33 -9.32
CA MET A 18 -2.23 -5.32 -8.27
C MET A 18 -2.91 -4.04 -8.73
N ASP A 19 -3.94 -3.65 -8.01
CA ASP A 19 -4.61 -2.36 -8.14
C ASP A 19 -4.01 -1.35 -7.16
N ILE A 20 -3.71 -0.15 -7.64
CA ILE A 20 -3.15 0.94 -6.83
C ILE A 20 -4.18 2.06 -6.75
N LYS A 21 -4.57 2.43 -5.53
CA LYS A 21 -5.44 3.58 -5.27
C LYS A 21 -4.71 4.62 -4.43
N VAL A 22 -4.63 5.85 -4.91
CA VAL A 22 -4.10 6.97 -4.12
C VAL A 22 -5.09 7.35 -3.02
N LEU A 23 -4.61 7.44 -1.78
CA LEU A 23 -5.43 7.73 -0.60
C LEU A 23 -5.24 9.16 -0.11
N GLU A 24 -4.02 9.67 -0.20
CA GLU A 24 -3.70 11.06 0.18
C GLU A 24 -2.66 11.70 -0.72
N ARG A 25 -2.78 13.02 -0.86
CA ARG A 25 -1.92 13.84 -1.72
C ARG A 25 -1.49 15.15 -1.04
N ASP A 26 -0.31 15.62 -1.42
CA ASP A 26 0.18 16.97 -1.18
C ASP A 26 0.66 17.56 -2.52
N GLY A 27 -0.24 18.33 -3.16
CA GLY A 27 -0.10 18.72 -4.56
C GLY A 27 -0.02 17.50 -5.49
N ASP A 28 1.05 17.40 -6.28
CA ASP A 28 1.32 16.27 -7.17
C ASP A 28 1.93 15.05 -6.46
N ASN A 29 2.27 15.20 -5.18
CA ASN A 29 2.95 14.15 -4.43
C ASN A 29 1.93 13.23 -3.77
N VAL A 30 2.10 11.94 -3.96
CA VAL A 30 1.39 10.89 -3.22
C VAL A 30 2.00 10.82 -1.82
N CYS A 31 1.12 10.96 -0.82
CA CYS A 31 1.45 10.86 0.59
C CYS A 31 1.12 9.47 1.13
N ALA A 32 0.00 8.90 0.69
CA ALA A 32 -0.37 7.52 0.97
C ALA A 32 -1.12 6.90 -0.21
N PHE A 33 -0.97 5.59 -0.38
CA PHE A 33 -1.70 4.81 -1.37
C PHE A 33 -1.97 3.40 -0.84
N SER A 34 -3.01 2.75 -1.35
CA SER A 34 -3.23 1.32 -1.15
C SER A 34 -2.81 0.53 -2.38
N ALA A 35 -2.29 -0.67 -2.14
CA ALA A 35 -2.00 -1.69 -3.12
C ALA A 35 -2.85 -2.92 -2.78
N SER A 36 -3.79 -3.28 -3.66
CA SER A 36 -4.69 -4.42 -3.49
C SER A 36 -4.43 -5.50 -4.52
N PHE A 37 -4.41 -6.77 -4.12
CA PHE A 37 -4.22 -7.88 -5.05
C PHE A 37 -4.95 -9.14 -4.55
N VAL A 38 -5.26 -10.05 -5.49
CA VAL A 38 -6.00 -11.28 -5.21
C VAL A 38 -5.04 -12.45 -4.94
N HIS A 39 -5.24 -13.13 -3.82
CA HIS A 39 -4.65 -14.41 -3.45
C HIS A 39 -5.31 -15.52 -4.25
N VAL A 40 -4.61 -16.00 -5.27
CA VAL A 40 -4.93 -17.31 -5.83
C VAL A 40 -4.06 -18.33 -5.10
N GLU A 41 -4.65 -19.23 -4.34
CA GLU A 41 -3.94 -20.40 -3.78
C GLU A 41 -4.30 -21.62 -4.62
N LEU A 42 -3.31 -22.30 -5.19
CA LEU A 42 -3.48 -23.54 -5.94
C LEU A 42 -2.85 -24.68 -5.14
N ASN A 43 -3.67 -25.63 -4.71
CA ASN A 43 -3.25 -26.79 -3.89
C ASN A 43 -2.49 -26.41 -2.61
N GLY A 44 -2.97 -25.38 -1.90
CA GLY A 44 -2.34 -24.90 -0.66
C GLY A 44 -1.00 -24.18 -0.86
N ARG A 45 -0.63 -23.85 -2.11
CA ARG A 45 0.54 -23.03 -2.42
C ARG A 45 0.10 -21.62 -2.79
N ILE A 46 0.83 -20.66 -2.24
CA ILE A 46 0.71 -19.24 -2.56
C ILE A 46 1.00 -19.01 -4.05
N SER A 47 0.13 -18.26 -4.75
CA SER A 47 0.41 -17.85 -6.14
C SER A 47 1.71 -17.07 -6.29
N HIS A 48 2.32 -17.19 -7.46
CA HIS A 48 3.49 -16.40 -7.84
C HIS A 48 3.28 -14.89 -7.65
N GLY A 49 2.06 -14.39 -7.89
CA GLY A 49 1.69 -13.00 -7.65
C GLY A 49 1.91 -12.59 -6.19
N LEU A 50 1.34 -13.32 -5.23
CA LEU A 50 1.55 -12.99 -3.80
C LEU A 50 3.02 -13.11 -3.38
N ILE A 51 3.77 -14.09 -3.90
CA ILE A 51 5.22 -14.21 -3.62
C ILE A 51 5.97 -12.95 -4.09
N GLU A 52 5.67 -12.48 -5.30
CA GLU A 52 6.34 -11.31 -5.89
C GLU A 52 6.00 -10.01 -5.16
N VAL A 53 4.72 -9.82 -4.81
CA VAL A 53 4.28 -8.66 -4.03
C VAL A 53 4.91 -8.72 -2.63
N ASN A 54 4.92 -9.88 -1.95
CA ASN A 54 5.54 -10.06 -0.63
C ASN A 54 7.02 -9.66 -0.62
N LYS A 55 7.78 -10.12 -1.61
CA LYS A 55 9.20 -9.74 -1.77
C LYS A 55 9.41 -8.27 -2.07
N THR A 56 8.41 -7.57 -2.61
CA THR A 56 8.57 -6.19 -3.03
C THR A 56 8.04 -5.18 -2.02
N LEU A 57 6.75 -5.27 -1.68
CA LEU A 57 6.09 -4.22 -0.92
C LEU A 57 6.35 -4.34 0.59
N TRP A 58 6.58 -5.56 1.08
CA TRP A 58 6.79 -5.81 2.51
C TRP A 58 8.27 -5.97 2.88
N ASP A 59 9.16 -6.17 1.91
CA ASP A 59 10.59 -6.08 2.16
C ASP A 59 11.01 -4.60 2.15
N GLN A 60 11.50 -4.14 3.30
CA GLN A 60 11.93 -2.76 3.44
C GLN A 60 13.14 -2.42 2.57
N GLN A 61 13.96 -3.41 2.23
CA GLN A 61 15.18 -3.27 1.44
C GLN A 61 14.92 -3.42 -0.07
N SER A 62 13.70 -3.74 -0.48
CA SER A 62 13.36 -3.89 -1.89
C SER A 62 13.47 -2.57 -2.63
N ASN A 63 14.29 -2.55 -3.68
CA ASN A 63 14.40 -1.42 -4.60
C ASN A 63 13.12 -1.16 -5.43
N LYS A 64 12.16 -2.08 -5.37
CA LYS A 64 10.85 -1.98 -6.01
C LYS A 64 9.78 -1.41 -5.07
N ARG A 65 10.06 -1.20 -3.79
CA ARG A 65 9.22 -0.37 -2.90
C ARG A 65 9.54 1.11 -3.13
N PRO A 66 8.56 2.03 -3.14
CA PRO A 66 8.86 3.45 -3.14
C PRO A 66 9.73 3.83 -1.93
N GLN A 67 10.85 4.51 -2.18
CA GLN A 67 11.76 4.90 -1.11
C GLN A 67 11.09 5.88 -0.15
N GLY A 68 11.29 5.67 1.16
CA GLY A 68 10.69 6.49 2.22
C GLY A 68 9.18 6.28 2.35
N PHE A 69 8.66 5.14 1.89
CA PHE A 69 7.32 4.65 2.22
C PHE A 69 7.42 3.43 3.11
N TRP A 70 6.53 3.37 4.08
CA TRP A 70 6.40 2.27 5.03
C TRP A 70 5.00 1.67 4.96
N VAL A 71 4.89 0.42 5.41
CA VAL A 71 3.62 -0.29 5.48
C VAL A 71 2.90 0.15 6.75
N LEU A 72 1.84 0.92 6.60
CA LEU A 72 1.02 1.39 7.71
C LEU A 72 0.03 0.31 8.16
N ARG A 73 -0.58 -0.40 7.21
CA ARG A 73 -1.55 -1.47 7.52
C ARG A 73 -1.63 -2.48 6.39
N THR A 74 -1.90 -3.74 6.72
CA THR A 74 -2.19 -4.80 5.76
C THR A 74 -3.41 -5.56 6.22
N VAL A 75 -4.38 -5.74 5.33
CA VAL A 75 -5.65 -6.45 5.62
C VAL A 75 -5.83 -7.55 4.60
N ARG A 76 -6.09 -8.76 5.08
CA ARG A 76 -6.53 -9.90 4.27
C ARG A 76 -8.05 -9.98 4.39
N LYS A 77 -8.73 -9.95 3.26
CA LYS A 77 -10.19 -10.04 3.13
C LYS A 77 -10.59 -11.49 2.85
N ASP A 78 -11.83 -11.82 3.18
CA ASP A 78 -12.39 -13.17 3.03
C ASP A 78 -12.58 -13.57 1.57
N ASP A 79 -12.71 -12.60 0.67
CA ASP A 79 -12.76 -12.80 -0.79
C ASP A 79 -11.41 -13.20 -1.40
N GLY A 80 -10.39 -13.39 -0.56
CA GLY A 80 -9.05 -13.71 -1.00
C GLY A 80 -8.30 -12.49 -1.51
N THR A 81 -8.72 -11.25 -1.25
CA THR A 81 -7.93 -10.05 -1.57
C THR A 81 -7.07 -9.65 -0.37
N THR A 82 -5.83 -9.21 -0.59
CA THR A 82 -5.11 -8.41 0.42
C THR A 82 -4.94 -6.99 -0.07
N THR A 83 -5.18 -6.06 0.84
CA THR A 83 -4.94 -4.63 0.65
C THR A 83 -3.87 -4.18 1.65
N THR A 84 -2.81 -3.55 1.14
CA THR A 84 -1.76 -2.94 1.95
C THR A 84 -1.75 -1.45 1.74
N VAL A 85 -1.75 -0.69 2.83
CA VAL A 85 -1.61 0.76 2.81
C VAL A 85 -0.15 1.12 3.04
N LEU A 86 0.41 1.89 2.10
CA LEU A 86 1.74 2.47 2.21
C LEU A 86 1.61 3.98 2.41
N ALA A 87 2.33 4.51 3.38
CA ALA A 87 2.40 5.94 3.65
C ALA A 87 3.85 6.42 3.59
N SER A 88 4.07 7.67 3.19
CA SER A 88 5.40 8.26 3.19
C SER A 88 5.83 8.56 4.64
N ASP A 89 7.06 8.19 5.01
CA ASP A 89 7.62 8.42 6.35
C ASP A 89 7.57 9.90 6.72
N LYS A 90 8.12 10.75 5.84
CA LYS A 90 8.15 12.21 6.00
C LYS A 90 6.75 12.81 6.21
N TRP A 91 5.78 12.39 5.42
CA TRP A 91 4.43 12.92 5.57
C TRP A 91 3.80 12.43 6.88
N PHE A 92 3.83 11.12 7.10
CA PHE A 92 3.11 10.51 8.22
C PHE A 92 3.74 10.83 9.58
N PHE A 93 5.06 10.78 9.71
CA PHE A 93 5.75 10.94 10.98
C PHE A 93 6.34 12.33 11.23
N GLU A 94 6.63 13.11 10.19
CA GLU A 94 7.24 14.43 10.36
C GLU A 94 6.25 15.58 10.09
N THR A 95 5.22 15.35 9.26
CA THR A 95 4.26 16.41 8.89
C THR A 95 2.98 16.35 9.71
N LEU A 96 2.38 15.17 9.85
CA LEU A 96 1.13 15.03 10.61
C LEU A 96 1.35 15.08 12.12
N SER A 97 0.46 15.76 12.85
CA SER A 97 0.38 15.64 14.31
C SER A 97 -0.08 14.23 14.73
N PRO A 98 0.15 13.83 16.00
CA PRO A 98 -0.38 12.55 16.51
C PRO A 98 -1.90 12.39 16.35
N GLU A 99 -2.66 13.47 16.51
CA GLU A 99 -4.12 13.49 16.34
C GLU A 99 -4.51 13.29 14.88
N GLU A 100 -3.85 13.97 13.95
CA GLU A 100 -4.10 13.83 12.51
C GLU A 100 -3.77 12.43 12.01
N ARG A 101 -2.70 11.81 12.51
CA ARG A 101 -2.37 10.41 12.23
C ARG A 101 -3.48 9.48 12.66
N LYS A 102 -4.00 9.67 13.89
CA LYS A 102 -5.10 8.85 14.41
C LYS A 102 -6.37 8.99 13.57
N VAL A 103 -6.72 10.21 13.17
CA VAL A 103 -7.87 10.47 12.29
C VAL A 103 -7.67 9.80 10.92
N PHE A 104 -6.48 9.89 10.36
CA PHE A 104 -6.14 9.24 9.10
C PHE A 104 -6.27 7.71 9.21
N GLU A 105 -5.68 7.10 10.23
CA GLU A 105 -5.78 5.65 10.48
C GLU A 105 -7.22 5.17 10.64
N GLN A 106 -8.06 5.91 11.38
CA GLN A 106 -9.48 5.58 11.52
C GLN A 106 -10.24 5.64 10.19
N ARG A 107 -9.88 6.59 9.30
CA ARG A 107 -10.45 6.66 7.96
C ARG A 107 -10.00 5.50 7.09
N LEU A 108 -8.74 5.07 7.24
CA LEU A 108 -8.21 3.91 6.50
C LEU A 108 -8.99 2.65 6.82
N ASP A 109 -9.32 2.41 8.08
CA ASP A 109 -10.05 1.21 8.49
C ASP A 109 -11.37 1.05 7.73
N LYS A 110 -12.07 2.16 7.48
CA LYS A 110 -13.27 2.17 6.64
C LYS A 110 -12.98 1.88 5.17
N GLU A 111 -11.92 2.47 4.61
CA GLU A 111 -11.55 2.33 3.20
C GLU A 111 -11.04 0.92 2.85
N ILE A 112 -10.32 0.28 3.77
CA ILE A 112 -9.75 -1.07 3.55
C ILE A 112 -10.66 -2.19 4.07
N GLY A 113 -11.83 -1.85 4.62
CA GLY A 113 -12.87 -2.80 5.01
C GLY A 113 -12.64 -3.50 6.34
N MET A 114 -11.90 -2.88 7.27
CA MET A 114 -11.86 -3.34 8.65
C MET A 114 -13.17 -2.91 9.34
N GLN A 115 -14.08 -3.86 9.56
CA GLN A 115 -15.24 -3.62 10.40
C GLN A 115 -14.76 -3.32 11.83
N SER A 116 -15.18 -2.15 12.34
CA SER A 116 -15.00 -1.73 13.73
C SER A 116 -15.91 -2.52 14.67
#